data_AF-A0A7X8LTK8-F1
#
_entry.id   AF-A0A7X8LTK8-F1
#
_cell.length_a   1.000
_cell.length_b   1.000
_cell.length_c   1.000
_cell.angle_alpha   90.00
_cell.angle_beta   90.00
_cell.angle_gamma   90.00
#
_symmetry.space_group_name_H-M   'P 1'
#
loop_
_entity.id
_entity.type
_entity.pdbx_description
1 polymer ?
#
loop_
_entity_poly.entity_id
_entity_poly.type
_entity_poly.pdbx_seq_one_letter_code
_entity_poly.pdbx_strand_id
1 'polypeptide(L)' 'MDKRLMNITELSAYLGTPKASIYTKVCTRKIPPECVVKLGRSLRFDKTAIDAWINSHRAQA' A
#
# COMPACT_ATOMS: atom_id res chain seq x y z
N MET A 1 2.40 2.30 -18.93
CA MET A 1 1.76 2.32 -17.60
C MET A 1 1.56 0.88 -17.11
N ASP A 2 2.53 0.35 -16.37
CA ASP A 2 2.48 -1.00 -15.79
C ASP A 2 1.81 -0.91 -14.41
N LYS A 3 0.47 -0.98 -14.35
CA LYS A 3 -0.26 -0.99 -13.07
C LYS A 3 -0.10 -2.38 -12.43
N ARG A 4 1.04 -2.61 -11.79
CA ARG A 4 1.27 -3.81 -10.96
C ARG A 4 0.45 -3.70 -9.68
N LEU A 5 -0.75 -4.26 -9.72
CA LEU A 5 -1.64 -4.37 -8.58
C LEU A 5 -1.21 -5.55 -7.69
N MET A 6 -0.58 -5.24 -6.57
CA MET A 6 -0.16 -6.19 -5.55
C MET A 6 -1.31 -6.48 -4.57
N ASN A 7 -1.36 -7.71 -4.06
CA ASN A 7 -2.31 -8.07 -3.01
C ASN A 7 -1.75 -7.67 -1.63
N ILE A 8 -2.59 -7.70 -0.59
CA ILE A 8 -2.15 -7.40 0.77
C ILE A 8 -1.00 -8.31 1.26
N THR A 9 -0.97 -9.57 0.83
CA THR A 9 0.11 -10.51 1.17
C THR A 9 1.44 -10.07 0.55
N GLU A 10 1.42 -9.66 -0.71
CA GLU A 10 2.62 -9.15 -1.40
C GLU A 10 3.07 -7.82 -0.79
N LEU A 11 2.13 -6.92 -0.45
CA LEU A 11 2.45 -5.68 0.23
C LEU A 11 3.05 -5.93 1.62
N SER A 12 2.53 -6.92 2.34
CA SER A 12 3.04 -7.33 3.65
C SER A 12 4.48 -7.84 3.57
N ALA A 13 4.78 -8.66 2.57
CA ALA A 13 6.14 -9.12 2.30
C ALA A 13 7.05 -7.95 1.86
N TYR A 14 6.55 -7.06 1.01
CA TYR A 14 7.31 -5.93 0.47
C TYR A 14 7.67 -4.88 1.53
N LEU A 15 6.73 -4.52 2.41
CA LEU A 15 6.97 -3.60 3.53
C LEU A 15 7.56 -4.27 4.77
N GLY A 16 7.69 -5.59 4.79
CA GLY A 16 8.05 -6.34 6.00
C GLY A 16 7.09 -6.11 7.18
N THR A 17 5.85 -5.67 6.90
CA THR A 17 4.87 -5.25 7.91
C THR A 17 3.72 -6.25 7.93
N PRO A 18 3.23 -6.69 9.10
CA PRO A 18 2.12 -7.63 9.18
C PRO A 18 0.84 -7.06 8.57
N LYS A 19 0.04 -7.93 7.91
CA LYS A 19 -1.22 -7.57 7.23
C LYS A 19 -2.15 -6.73 8.12
N ALA A 20 -2.25 -7.06 9.40
CA ALA A 20 -3.05 -6.32 10.37
C ALA A 20 -2.60 -4.86 10.51
N SER A 21 -1.28 -4.63 10.61
CA SER A 21 -0.73 -3.27 10.68
C SER A 21 -0.94 -2.51 9.37
N ILE A 22 -0.92 -3.18 8.21
CA ILE A 22 -1.31 -2.57 6.94
C ILE A 22 -2.77 -2.11 6.98
N TYR A 23 -3.71 -2.95 7.42
CA TYR A 23 -5.11 -2.53 7.60
C TYR A 23 -5.24 -1.34 8.55
N THR A 24 -4.52 -1.34 9.67
CA THR A 24 -4.48 -0.21 10.60
C THR A 24 -3.94 1.05 9.92
N LYS A 25 -2.87 0.94 9.12
CA LYS A 25 -2.29 2.08 8.38
C LYS A 25 -3.23 2.64 7.32
N VAL A 26 -3.99 1.78 6.64
CA VAL A 26 -5.05 2.21 5.71
C VAL A 26 -6.18 2.90 6.47
N CYS A 27 -6.63 2.34 7.60
CA CYS A 27 -7.68 2.93 8.42
C CYS A 27 -7.28 4.28 9.04
N THR A 28 -6.05 4.38 9.52
CA THR A 28 -5.45 5.60 10.07
C THR A 28 -5.01 6.61 9.01
N ARG A 29 -5.33 6.37 7.73
CA ARG A 29 -4.95 7.20 6.57
C ARG A 29 -3.45 7.48 6.44
N LYS A 30 -2.60 6.65 7.05
CA LYS A 30 -1.15 6.70 6.82
C LYS A 30 -0.79 6.27 5.41
N ILE A 31 -1.51 5.28 4.88
CA ILE A 31 -1.44 4.90 3.46
C ILE A 31 -2.55 5.66 2.73
N PRO A 32 -2.23 6.47 1.71
CA PRO A 32 -3.22 7.24 1.01
C PRO A 32 -4.14 6.32 0.19
N PRO A 33 -5.43 6.68 0.04
CA PRO A 33 -6.42 5.86 -0.65
C PRO A 33 -6.10 5.67 -2.13
N GLU A 34 -5.30 6.55 -2.75
CA GLU A 34 -4.80 6.39 -4.12
C GLU A 34 -3.90 5.16 -4.30
N CYS A 35 -3.21 4.73 -3.24
CA CYS A 35 -2.43 3.49 -3.23
C CYS A 35 -3.32 2.25 -3.14
N VAL A 36 -4.60 2.41 -2.78
CA VAL A 36 -5.53 1.33 -2.47
C VAL A 36 -6.63 1.26 -3.52
N VAL A 37 -6.54 0.26 -4.39
CA VAL A 37 -7.56 -0.03 -5.40
C VAL A 37 -8.58 -1.01 -4.84
N LYS A 38 -9.80 -0.54 -4.61
CA LYS A 38 -10.94 -1.41 -4.27
C LYS A 38 -11.42 -2.16 -5.51
N LEU A 39 -11.26 -3.48 -5.49
CA LEU A 39 -11.81 -4.41 -6.48
C LEU A 39 -12.89 -5.26 -5.79
N GLY A 40 -14.08 -4.67 -5.65
CA GLY A 40 -15.23 -5.31 -4.99
C GLY A 40 -14.94 -5.63 -3.51
N ARG A 41 -14.89 -6.92 -3.16
CA ARG A 41 -14.56 -7.40 -1.81
C ARG A 41 -13.05 -7.47 -1.53
N SER A 42 -12.21 -7.31 -2.53
CA SER A 42 -10.75 -7.41 -2.40
C SER A 42 -10.10 -6.03 -2.51
N LEU A 43 -9.11 -5.79 -1.65
CA LEU A 43 -8.25 -4.62 -1.71
C LEU A 43 -6.97 -4.99 -2.46
N ARG A 44 -6.65 -4.23 -3.50
CA ARG A 44 -5.39 -4.28 -4.20
C ARG A 44 -4.60 -3.01 -3.96
N PHE A 45 -3.29 -3.11 -4.12
CA PHE A 45 -2.37 -2.02 -3.88
C PHE A 45 -1.58 -1.75 -5.13
N ASP A 46 -1.59 -0.51 -5.59
CA ASP A 46 -0.79 -0.15 -6.75
C ASP A 46 0.68 0.00 -6.33
N LYS A 47 1.56 -0.83 -6.91
CA LYS A 47 2.98 -0.84 -6.55
C LYS A 47 3.63 0.52 -6.78
N THR A 48 3.30 1.21 -7.88
CA THR A 48 3.89 2.51 -8.23
C THR A 48 3.47 3.58 -7.23
N ALA A 49 2.19 3.57 -6.82
CA ALA A 49 1.70 4.47 -5.79
C ALA A 49 2.35 4.20 -4.42
N ILE A 50 2.50 2.92 -4.04
CA ILE A 50 3.20 2.53 -2.81
C ILE A 50 4.66 2.98 -2.83
N ASP A 51 5.36 2.79 -3.95
CA ASP A 51 6.76 3.20 -4.12
C ASP A 51 6.91 4.73 -3.98
N ALA A 52 6.04 5.50 -4.64
CA ALA A 52 5.99 6.95 -4.52
C ALA A 52 5.69 7.40 -3.07
N TRP A 53 4.76 6.72 -2.39
CA TRP A 53 4.42 6.99 -1.00
C TRP A 53 5.59 6.71 -0.05
N ILE A 54 6.29 5.59 -0.24
CA ILE A 54 7.50 5.24 0.53
C ILE A 54 8.58 6.28 0.29
N ASN A 55 8.79 6.72 -0.96
CA ASN A 55 9.80 7.71 -1.29
C ASN A 55 9.50 9.06 -0.63
N SER A 56 8.24 9.50 -0.64
CA SER A 56 7.80 10.70 0.09
C SER A 56 7.99 10.59 1.61
N HIS A 57 7.79 9.41 2.20
CA HIS A 57 8.06 9.19 3.63
C HIS A 57 9.55 9.12 3.95
N ARG A 58 10.37 8.57 3.05
CA ARG A 58 11.82 8.46 3.22
C ARG A 58 12.51 9.83 3.17
N ALA A 59 11.95 10.78 2.42
CA ALA A 59 12.45 12.16 2.37
C ALA A 59 12.17 13.00 3.63
N GLN A 60 11.39 12.47 4.60
CA GLN A 60 11.11 13.14 5.87
C GLN A 60 11.90 12.58 7.06
N ALA A 61 12.93 11.75 6.82
CA ALA A 61 13.79 11.17 7.84
C ALA A 61 15.21 11.75 7.76
#